data_AF-A8XGW0-F1
#
_entry.id   AF-A8XGW0-F1
#
_cell.length_a   1.000
_cell.length_b   1.000
_cell.length_c   1.000
_cell.angle_alpha   90.00
_cell.angle_beta   90.00
_cell.angle_gamma   90.00
#
_symmetry.space_group_name_H-M   'P 1'
#
loop_
_entity.id
_entity.type
_entity.pdbx_description
1 polymer ?
#
loop_
_entity_poly.entity_id
_entity_poly.type
_entity_poly.pdbx_seq_one_letter_code
_entity_poly.pdbx_strand_id
1 'polypeptide(L)'
;MYDDLARNDLGAVGSYGGGTHDGYSPTSRRAVILVHGTTNNAGNFFGQRNALLSNGWSEDTMRNFIKVVADFTKQKVDIIGYSLGSPIVRKAILGGNCVDGNVELGAPLTSSVETYISVAGANKASYLCVLPVTNACSSVNGLFCLSSFLQNINSVERYEGSHIYSIYGINDDKVGYRNVPCLTKNSQIHNSDQEFSNATGNHDMILSGTIDLQMNLLNAH
;
A
#
# COMPACT_ATOMS: atom_id res chain seq x y z
N MET A 1 -9.64 9.88 -21.75
CA MET A 1 -8.65 10.03 -20.65
C MET A 1 -9.17 9.48 -19.32
N TYR A 2 -10.48 9.50 -19.04
CA TYR A 2 -11.03 8.96 -17.77
C TYR A 2 -11.59 7.52 -17.85
N ASP A 3 -11.80 6.97 -19.06
CA ASP A 3 -12.22 5.58 -19.26
C ASP A 3 -11.06 4.56 -19.09
N ASP A 4 -9.81 5.02 -18.95
CA ASP A 4 -8.61 4.17 -18.96
C ASP A 4 -8.20 3.65 -17.57
N LEU A 5 -8.89 4.05 -16.49
CA LEU A 5 -8.55 3.62 -15.13
C LEU A 5 -9.27 2.34 -14.71
N ALA A 6 -10.48 2.11 -15.24
CA ALA A 6 -11.28 0.96 -14.89
C ALA A 6 -10.90 -0.23 -15.79
N ARG A 7 -10.29 -1.26 -15.20
CA ARG A 7 -10.02 -2.55 -15.88
C ARG A 7 -11.27 -3.41 -15.96
N ASN A 8 -12.27 -2.90 -16.69
CA ASN A 8 -13.55 -3.56 -16.90
C ASN A 8 -13.41 -4.91 -17.62
N ASP A 9 -12.34 -5.08 -18.40
CA ASP A 9 -11.96 -6.33 -19.07
C ASP A 9 -11.65 -7.48 -18.10
N LEU A 10 -11.33 -7.16 -16.84
CA LEU A 10 -11.07 -8.15 -15.79
C LEU A 10 -12.33 -8.54 -14.99
N GLY A 11 -13.51 -8.07 -15.39
CA GLY A 11 -14.79 -8.50 -14.80
C GLY A 11 -14.88 -8.17 -13.32
N ALA A 12 -15.13 -9.17 -12.45
CA ALA A 12 -15.26 -9.06 -10.99
C ALA A 12 -13.93 -9.21 -10.20
N VAL A 13 -12.78 -9.29 -10.89
CA VAL A 13 -11.42 -9.24 -10.29
C VAL A 13 -10.52 -8.07 -10.75
N GLY A 14 -11.03 -7.12 -11.53
CA GLY A 14 -10.38 -5.88 -11.94
C GLY A 14 -10.51 -4.72 -10.93
N SER A 15 -10.47 -3.50 -11.43
CA SER A 15 -10.71 -2.29 -10.64
C SER A 15 -12.21 -1.99 -10.59
N TYR A 16 -12.75 -1.77 -9.39
CA TYR A 16 -14.14 -1.34 -9.17
C TYR A 16 -14.19 0.11 -8.73
N GLY A 17 -15.25 0.80 -9.16
CA GLY A 17 -15.43 2.23 -8.94
C GLY A 17 -15.90 2.90 -10.22
N GLY A 18 -16.29 4.16 -10.10
CA GLY A 18 -16.91 4.89 -11.20
C GLY A 18 -18.37 5.25 -10.92
N GLY A 19 -18.84 6.24 -11.66
CA GLY A 19 -20.16 6.85 -11.53
C GLY A 19 -20.25 8.03 -12.49
N THR A 20 -21.42 8.66 -12.58
CA THR A 20 -21.64 9.82 -13.46
C THR A 20 -21.14 11.13 -12.84
N HIS A 21 -20.14 11.07 -11.96
CA HIS A 21 -19.64 12.23 -11.25
C HIS A 21 -18.84 13.13 -12.19
N ASP A 22 -19.13 14.43 -12.09
CA ASP A 22 -18.39 15.46 -12.81
C ASP A 22 -17.10 15.81 -12.06
N GLY A 23 -15.95 15.51 -12.67
CA GLY A 23 -14.62 15.81 -12.13
C GLY A 23 -14.25 17.31 -12.06
N TYR A 24 -15.14 18.22 -12.46
CA TYR A 24 -15.01 19.65 -12.18
C TYR A 24 -15.60 20.07 -10.82
N SER A 25 -16.23 19.15 -10.10
CA SER A 25 -16.88 19.42 -8.80
C SER A 25 -16.36 18.49 -7.69
N PRO A 26 -16.33 18.93 -6.42
CA PRO A 26 -16.01 18.03 -5.31
C PRO A 26 -17.08 16.95 -5.09
N THR A 27 -16.69 15.75 -4.68
CA THR A 27 -17.60 14.68 -4.21
C THR A 27 -18.15 14.96 -2.79
N SER A 28 -19.23 14.30 -2.38
CA SER A 28 -19.75 14.41 -1.00
C SER A 28 -18.94 13.63 0.03
N ARG A 29 -18.12 12.68 -0.41
CA ARG A 29 -17.18 11.90 0.40
C ARG A 29 -15.85 11.77 -0.33
N ARG A 30 -14.76 11.68 0.42
CA ARG A 30 -13.42 11.43 -0.11
C ARG A 30 -13.37 10.05 -0.78
N ALA A 31 -12.65 9.93 -1.89
CA ALA A 31 -12.46 8.65 -2.55
C ALA A 31 -11.51 7.76 -1.74
N VAL A 32 -11.81 6.47 -1.67
CA VAL A 32 -11.00 5.46 -0.98
C VAL A 32 -10.32 4.57 -2.02
N ILE A 33 -9.00 4.46 -1.94
CA ILE A 33 -8.16 3.59 -2.77
C ILE A 33 -7.77 2.37 -1.92
N LEU A 34 -8.09 1.18 -2.42
CA LEU A 34 -7.73 -0.09 -1.77
C LEU A 34 -6.58 -0.74 -2.52
N VAL A 35 -5.49 -1.06 -1.82
CA VAL A 35 -4.29 -1.66 -2.42
C VAL A 35 -3.98 -2.99 -1.73
N HIS A 36 -4.11 -4.09 -2.48
CA HIS A 36 -3.93 -5.45 -1.98
C HIS A 36 -2.45 -5.87 -1.86
N GLY A 37 -2.19 -7.00 -1.20
CA GLY A 37 -0.85 -7.62 -1.08
C GLY A 37 -0.61 -8.79 -2.02
N THR A 38 0.42 -9.59 -1.71
CA THR A 38 0.76 -10.83 -2.43
C THR A 38 -0.14 -11.99 -1.98
N THR A 39 -0.62 -12.80 -2.94
CA THR A 39 -1.44 -14.04 -2.76
C THR A 39 -2.92 -13.88 -2.44
N ASN A 40 -3.47 -12.67 -2.57
CA ASN A 40 -4.90 -12.47 -2.77
C ASN A 40 -5.12 -12.20 -4.27
N ASN A 41 -6.33 -12.29 -4.82
CA ASN A 41 -6.54 -12.09 -6.25
C ASN A 41 -6.24 -10.64 -6.70
N ALA A 42 -5.40 -10.25 -7.66
CA ALA A 42 -4.27 -10.73 -8.50
C ALA A 42 -3.62 -12.13 -8.33
N GLY A 43 -4.37 -13.21 -8.54
CA GLY A 43 -4.11 -14.47 -7.84
C GLY A 43 -2.90 -15.32 -8.27
N ASN A 44 -2.51 -15.42 -9.54
CA ASN A 44 -1.53 -16.44 -9.99
C ASN A 44 -0.33 -15.88 -10.77
N PHE A 45 0.05 -14.66 -10.46
CA PHE A 45 0.64 -13.77 -11.46
C PHE A 45 2.15 -13.78 -11.60
N PHE A 46 2.84 -14.94 -11.60
CA PHE A 46 4.19 -14.93 -12.20
C PHE A 46 4.11 -14.56 -13.69
N GLY A 47 3.14 -15.13 -14.41
CA GLY A 47 2.87 -14.81 -15.80
C GLY A 47 2.34 -13.39 -16.00
N GLN A 48 1.49 -12.91 -15.11
CA GLN A 48 0.84 -11.61 -15.27
C GLN A 48 1.63 -10.48 -14.61
N ARG A 49 2.52 -10.72 -13.64
CA ARG A 49 3.58 -9.77 -13.28
C ARG A 49 4.46 -9.50 -14.49
N ASN A 50 4.88 -10.55 -15.21
CA ASN A 50 5.64 -10.38 -16.45
C ASN A 50 4.79 -9.72 -17.55
N ALA A 51 3.50 -10.03 -17.68
CA ALA A 51 2.61 -9.38 -18.63
C ALA A 51 2.30 -7.92 -18.26
N LEU A 52 2.18 -7.58 -16.99
CA LEU A 52 1.91 -6.22 -16.49
C LEU A 52 3.16 -5.35 -16.63
N LEU A 53 4.34 -5.88 -16.30
CA LEU A 53 5.63 -5.24 -16.59
C LEU A 53 5.86 -5.09 -18.11
N SER A 54 5.46 -6.07 -18.93
CA SER A 54 5.55 -5.97 -20.40
C SER A 54 4.45 -5.12 -21.05
N ASN A 55 3.41 -4.73 -20.29
CA ASN A 55 2.32 -3.84 -20.73
C ASN A 55 2.29 -2.52 -19.93
N GLY A 56 3.41 -2.13 -19.30
CA GLY A 56 3.63 -0.78 -18.78
C GLY A 56 3.14 -0.47 -17.36
N TRP A 57 2.89 -1.47 -16.52
CA TRP A 57 2.44 -1.28 -15.13
C TRP A 57 3.65 -1.26 -14.16
N SER A 58 3.78 -0.20 -13.37
CA SER A 58 4.91 0.04 -12.43
C SER A 58 4.44 0.76 -11.15
N GLU A 59 5.36 1.07 -10.23
CA GLU A 59 5.08 1.95 -9.08
C GLU A 59 4.54 3.33 -9.55
N ASP A 60 4.89 3.77 -10.76
CA ASP A 60 4.31 4.94 -11.41
C ASP A 60 2.81 4.81 -11.61
N THR A 61 2.29 3.60 -11.85
CA THR A 61 0.85 3.36 -12.01
C THR A 61 0.10 3.65 -10.73
N MET A 62 0.57 3.15 -9.58
CA MET A 62 -0.06 3.43 -8.28
C MET A 62 -0.03 4.93 -7.97
N ARG A 63 1.12 5.55 -8.24
CA ARG A 63 1.32 6.98 -8.04
C ARG A 63 0.41 7.83 -8.92
N ASN A 64 0.29 7.48 -10.21
CA ASN A 64 -0.62 8.14 -11.13
C ASN A 64 -2.08 7.92 -10.73
N PHE A 65 -2.42 6.75 -10.18
CA PHE A 65 -3.77 6.52 -9.67
C PHE A 65 -4.13 7.46 -8.52
N ILE A 66 -3.23 7.64 -7.54
CA ILE A 66 -3.43 8.61 -6.45
C ILE A 66 -3.64 10.02 -7.00
N LYS A 67 -2.76 10.47 -7.91
CA LYS A 67 -2.85 11.80 -8.54
C LYS A 67 -4.17 11.98 -9.27
N VAL A 68 -4.52 11.02 -10.14
CA VAL A 68 -5.70 11.11 -10.99
C VAL A 68 -6.98 11.09 -10.15
N VAL A 69 -7.08 10.25 -9.11
CA VAL A 69 -8.26 10.22 -8.25
C VAL A 69 -8.38 11.51 -7.43
N ALA A 70 -7.28 12.02 -6.89
CA ALA A 70 -7.28 13.27 -6.14
C ALA A 70 -7.69 14.46 -7.04
N ASP A 71 -7.11 14.53 -8.23
CA ASP A 71 -7.41 15.58 -9.21
C ASP A 71 -8.82 15.45 -9.77
N PHE A 72 -9.33 14.23 -9.97
CA PHE A 72 -10.69 13.98 -10.46
C PHE A 72 -11.74 14.35 -9.41
N THR A 73 -11.51 14.02 -8.14
CA THR A 73 -12.47 14.33 -7.05
C THR A 73 -12.29 15.73 -6.47
N LYS A 74 -11.24 16.46 -6.88
CA LYS A 74 -10.82 17.75 -6.31
C LYS A 74 -10.66 17.70 -4.78
N GLN A 75 -10.26 16.54 -4.27
CA GLN A 75 -10.13 16.25 -2.86
C GLN A 75 -8.91 15.37 -2.61
N LYS A 76 -8.41 15.38 -1.36
CA LYS A 76 -7.49 14.36 -0.91
C LYS A 76 -8.17 12.99 -0.95
N VAL A 77 -7.36 11.95 -1.10
CA VAL A 77 -7.83 10.56 -1.09
C VAL A 77 -7.54 9.88 0.25
N ASP A 78 -8.34 8.87 0.55
CA ASP A 78 -8.05 7.86 1.55
C ASP A 78 -7.42 6.65 0.92
N ILE A 79 -6.50 6.00 1.64
CA ILE A 79 -5.83 4.80 1.14
C ILE A 79 -5.75 3.74 2.22
N ILE A 80 -6.19 2.52 1.88
CA ILE A 80 -5.94 1.31 2.69
C ILE A 80 -4.93 0.44 1.93
N GLY A 81 -3.72 0.33 2.48
CA GLY A 81 -2.71 -0.60 1.99
C GLY A 81 -2.75 -1.90 2.80
N TYR A 82 -2.80 -3.05 2.13
CA TYR A 82 -2.78 -4.36 2.78
C TYR A 82 -1.51 -5.13 2.42
N SER A 83 -0.85 -5.73 3.41
CA SER A 83 0.27 -6.65 3.17
C SER A 83 1.39 -5.99 2.34
N LEU A 84 1.82 -6.56 1.20
CA LEU A 84 2.82 -5.92 0.31
C LEU A 84 2.32 -4.57 -0.27
N GLY A 85 1.01 -4.38 -0.40
CA GLY A 85 0.44 -3.12 -0.88
C GLY A 85 0.79 -1.95 0.03
N SER A 86 0.99 -2.19 1.34
CA SER A 86 1.39 -1.14 2.29
C SER A 86 2.71 -0.46 1.90
N PRO A 87 3.87 -1.15 1.90
CA PRO A 87 5.14 -0.51 1.57
C PRO A 87 5.21 0.01 0.12
N ILE A 88 4.47 -0.60 -0.83
CA ILE A 88 4.37 -0.09 -2.22
C ILE A 88 3.70 1.29 -2.24
N VAL A 89 2.55 1.45 -1.57
CA VAL A 89 1.87 2.75 -1.47
C VAL A 89 2.77 3.76 -0.77
N ARG A 90 3.46 3.35 0.29
CA ARG A 90 4.45 4.19 0.98
C ARG A 90 5.53 4.67 0.00
N LYS A 91 6.02 3.84 -0.92
CA LYS A 91 6.98 4.31 -1.94
C LYS A 91 6.35 5.27 -2.96
N ALA A 92 5.14 4.98 -3.44
CA ALA A 92 4.44 5.83 -4.40
C ALA A 92 4.16 7.25 -3.83
N ILE A 93 3.81 7.33 -2.54
CA ILE A 93 3.58 8.59 -1.84
C ILE A 93 4.91 9.32 -1.58
N LEU A 94 5.94 8.61 -1.12
CA LEU A 94 7.27 9.21 -0.88
C LEU A 94 7.86 9.82 -2.16
N GLY A 95 7.66 9.14 -3.29
CA GLY A 95 8.26 9.52 -4.56
C GLY A 95 9.78 9.35 -4.57
N GLY A 96 10.46 10.26 -5.26
CA GLY A 96 11.90 10.23 -5.51
C GLY A 96 12.32 9.06 -6.41
N ASN A 97 13.60 8.71 -6.36
CA ASN A 97 14.15 7.61 -7.16
C ASN A 97 13.78 6.25 -6.58
N CYS A 98 13.40 5.30 -7.42
CA CYS A 98 13.34 3.90 -7.05
C CYS A 98 14.74 3.40 -6.70
N VAL A 99 14.82 2.47 -5.75
CA VAL A 99 16.10 2.05 -5.16
C VAL A 99 16.97 1.21 -6.11
N ASP A 100 16.39 0.73 -7.19
CA ASP A 100 17.09 0.05 -8.29
C ASP A 100 17.54 1.01 -9.40
N GLY A 101 17.30 2.33 -9.25
CA GLY A 101 17.83 3.39 -10.10
C GLY A 101 17.17 3.54 -11.47
N ASN A 102 16.13 2.76 -11.76
CA ASN A 102 15.55 2.69 -13.12
C ASN A 102 14.40 3.68 -13.35
N VAL A 103 13.85 4.27 -12.29
CA VAL A 103 12.63 5.09 -12.35
C VAL A 103 12.70 6.22 -11.33
N GLU A 104 12.33 7.44 -11.75
CA GLU A 104 12.12 8.59 -10.89
C GLU A 104 10.62 8.89 -10.79
N LEU A 105 10.05 8.69 -9.59
CA LEU A 105 8.62 8.91 -9.33
C LEU A 105 8.30 10.43 -9.24
N GLY A 106 9.28 11.28 -8.92
CA GLY A 106 9.10 12.72 -8.70
C GLY A 106 8.69 13.09 -7.27
N ALA A 107 8.16 14.29 -7.05
CA ALA A 107 7.94 14.86 -5.70
C ALA A 107 6.96 14.06 -4.79
N PRO A 108 7.03 14.17 -3.46
CA PRO A 108 6.09 13.49 -2.56
C PRO A 108 4.61 13.86 -2.81
N LEU A 109 3.70 12.91 -2.58
CA LEU A 109 2.23 13.09 -2.68
C LEU A 109 1.55 13.23 -1.32
N THR A 110 2.31 13.52 -0.26
CA THR A 110 1.79 13.65 1.11
C THR A 110 0.57 14.57 1.21
N SER A 111 0.58 15.70 0.48
CA SER A 111 -0.54 16.66 0.48
C SER A 111 -1.81 16.16 -0.20
N SER A 112 -1.72 15.09 -1.00
CA SER A 112 -2.85 14.48 -1.71
C SER A 112 -3.54 13.37 -0.92
N VAL A 113 -2.99 12.97 0.23
CA VAL A 113 -3.51 11.88 1.07
C VAL A 113 -4.02 12.41 2.41
N GLU A 114 -5.28 12.15 2.70
CA GLU A 114 -5.90 12.53 3.98
C GLU A 114 -5.63 11.44 5.01
N THR A 115 -6.16 10.22 4.82
CA THR A 115 -5.90 9.10 5.73
C THR A 115 -5.21 7.93 5.01
N TYR A 116 -4.14 7.44 5.61
CA TYR A 116 -3.47 6.21 5.21
C TYR A 116 -3.59 5.15 6.31
N ILE A 117 -4.15 3.98 5.96
CA ILE A 117 -4.28 2.84 6.86
C ILE A 117 -3.46 1.68 6.31
N SER A 118 -2.46 1.22 7.05
CA SER A 118 -1.72 0.00 6.74
C SER A 118 -2.30 -1.17 7.52
N VAL A 119 -2.78 -2.20 6.82
CA VAL A 119 -3.34 -3.42 7.41
C VAL A 119 -2.41 -4.58 7.12
N ALA A 120 -1.89 -5.23 8.17
CA ALA A 120 -0.93 -6.33 8.08
C ALA A 120 0.26 -6.02 7.14
N GLY A 121 0.69 -4.76 7.06
CA GLY A 121 1.66 -4.30 6.05
C GLY A 121 3.07 -4.81 6.29
N ALA A 122 3.85 -5.08 5.23
CA ALA A 122 5.27 -5.44 5.36
C ALA A 122 6.19 -4.19 5.44
N ASN A 123 5.89 -3.28 6.37
CA ASN A 123 6.48 -1.94 6.40
C ASN A 123 7.96 -1.90 6.81
N LYS A 124 8.39 -2.85 7.64
CA LYS A 124 9.78 -2.96 8.14
C LYS A 124 10.45 -4.29 7.80
N ALA A 125 9.66 -5.35 7.57
CA ALA A 125 10.13 -6.66 7.12
C ALA A 125 8.94 -7.58 6.80
N SER A 126 9.22 -8.79 6.33
CA SER A 126 8.38 -9.98 6.57
C SER A 126 9.17 -11.00 7.41
N TYR A 127 8.52 -11.75 8.30
CA TYR A 127 9.17 -12.80 9.10
C TYR A 127 9.77 -13.92 8.22
N LEU A 128 9.24 -14.13 7.01
CA LEU A 128 9.77 -15.09 6.04
C LEU A 128 11.10 -14.64 5.43
N CYS A 129 11.38 -13.33 5.42
CA CYS A 129 12.59 -12.76 4.86
C CYS A 129 13.67 -12.57 5.92
N VAL A 130 14.14 -13.68 6.49
CA VAL A 130 15.28 -13.71 7.43
C VAL A 130 16.61 -13.51 6.69
N LEU A 131 16.74 -14.09 5.50
CA LEU A 131 17.93 -13.98 4.64
C LEU A 131 17.52 -13.49 3.24
N PRO A 132 18.37 -12.70 2.54
CA PRO A 132 18.05 -12.14 1.24
C PRO A 132 18.32 -13.12 0.08
N VAL A 133 17.77 -14.33 0.17
CA VAL A 133 18.09 -15.44 -0.76
C VAL A 133 17.09 -15.58 -1.91
N THR A 134 15.91 -14.97 -1.81
CA THR A 134 14.88 -14.97 -2.87
C THR A 134 14.63 -13.56 -3.39
N ASN A 135 14.08 -13.44 -4.60
CA ASN A 135 13.73 -12.14 -5.17
C ASN A 135 12.75 -11.34 -4.27
N ALA A 136 11.78 -12.02 -3.64
CA ALA A 136 10.85 -11.39 -2.69
C ALA A 136 11.55 -10.86 -1.43
N CYS A 137 12.69 -11.43 -1.07
CA CYS A 137 13.51 -11.03 0.08
C CYS A 137 14.79 -10.30 -0.32
N SER A 138 14.93 -9.86 -1.58
CA SER A 138 16.11 -9.15 -2.10
C SER A 138 16.59 -8.02 -1.18
N SER A 139 17.91 -7.83 -1.08
CA SER A 139 18.53 -6.70 -0.38
C SER A 139 18.37 -5.36 -1.10
N VAL A 140 17.83 -5.36 -2.33
CA VAL A 140 17.55 -4.13 -3.08
C VAL A 140 16.09 -3.74 -2.89
N ASN A 141 15.17 -4.49 -3.48
CA ASN A 141 13.73 -4.18 -3.56
C ASN A 141 12.83 -5.22 -2.89
N GLY A 142 13.37 -6.04 -1.99
CA GLY A 142 12.63 -7.08 -1.28
C GLY A 142 12.25 -6.71 0.15
N LEU A 143 11.62 -7.67 0.84
CA LEU A 143 11.10 -7.53 2.20
C LEU A 143 12.09 -7.98 3.30
N PHE A 144 13.36 -8.17 2.95
CA PHE A 144 14.42 -8.30 3.94
C PHE A 144 14.60 -6.96 4.65
N CYS A 145 14.67 -6.96 5.98
CA CYS A 145 14.56 -5.72 6.76
C CYS A 145 15.68 -4.71 6.54
N LEU A 146 16.82 -5.13 5.98
CA LEU A 146 17.92 -4.24 5.58
C LEU A 146 17.93 -3.97 4.06
N SER A 147 16.82 -4.24 3.36
CA SER A 147 16.74 -3.93 1.93
C SER A 147 16.77 -2.42 1.70
N SER A 148 17.35 -2.01 0.58
CA SER A 148 17.41 -0.58 0.21
C SER A 148 16.01 0.03 0.13
N PHE A 149 15.02 -0.73 -0.36
CA PHE A 149 13.62 -0.33 -0.43
C PHE A 149 13.02 -0.07 0.95
N LEU A 150 13.14 -1.01 1.89
CA LEU A 150 12.60 -0.82 3.23
C LEU A 150 13.35 0.27 4.00
N GLN A 151 14.66 0.40 3.82
CA GLN A 151 15.41 1.53 4.39
C GLN A 151 14.94 2.87 3.81
N ASN A 152 14.67 2.94 2.51
CA ASN A 152 14.21 4.16 1.86
C ASN A 152 12.85 4.63 2.39
N ILE A 153 11.84 3.77 2.41
CA ILE A 153 10.50 4.14 2.90
C ILE A 153 10.44 4.39 4.41
N ASN A 154 11.46 3.95 5.17
CA ASN A 154 11.55 4.21 6.61
C ASN A 154 12.57 5.31 6.96
N SER A 155 13.19 5.96 5.96
CA SER A 155 14.14 7.06 6.17
C SER A 155 13.47 8.41 6.43
N VAL A 156 12.18 8.51 6.10
CA VAL A 156 11.32 9.68 6.32
C VAL A 156 10.10 9.20 7.10
N GLU A 157 9.64 10.01 8.03
CA GLU A 157 8.49 9.71 8.87
C GLU A 157 7.32 10.61 8.50
N ARG A 158 6.10 10.11 8.74
CA ARG A 158 4.85 10.87 8.63
C ARG A 158 4.57 11.51 7.27
N TYR A 159 5.04 10.88 6.19
CA TYR A 159 4.82 11.38 4.83
C TYR A 159 3.63 10.71 4.15
N GLU A 160 3.05 9.68 4.75
CA GLU A 160 2.00 8.84 4.16
C GLU A 160 0.65 9.56 4.02
N GLY A 161 0.40 10.60 4.81
CA GLY A 161 -0.85 11.36 4.77
C GLY A 161 -1.01 12.26 5.98
N SER A 162 -2.18 12.87 6.11
CA SER A 162 -2.52 13.75 7.25
C SER A 162 -2.80 12.92 8.52
N HIS A 163 -3.37 11.72 8.36
CA HIS A 163 -3.64 10.76 9.41
C HIS A 163 -3.12 9.37 8.99
N ILE A 164 -2.40 8.69 9.88
CA ILE A 164 -1.62 7.50 9.59
C ILE A 164 -1.91 6.45 10.66
N TYR A 165 -2.35 5.27 10.22
CA TYR A 165 -2.72 4.16 11.10
C TYR A 165 -2.04 2.87 10.66
N SER A 166 -1.67 2.02 11.63
CA SER A 166 -1.23 0.66 11.34
C SER A 166 -1.98 -0.38 12.18
N ILE A 167 -2.49 -1.42 11.53
CA ILE A 167 -3.31 -2.48 12.10
C ILE A 167 -2.62 -3.81 11.83
N TYR A 168 -2.29 -4.57 12.88
CA TYR A 168 -1.56 -5.84 12.76
C TYR A 168 -1.72 -6.72 14.01
N GLY A 169 -1.35 -7.99 13.91
CA GLY A 169 -1.61 -8.99 14.95
C GLY A 169 -0.42 -9.92 15.18
N ILE A 170 -0.39 -10.56 16.36
CA ILE A 170 0.68 -11.49 16.72
C ILE A 170 0.64 -12.80 15.91
N ASN A 171 -0.56 -13.19 15.46
CA ASN A 171 -0.81 -14.43 14.73
C ASN A 171 -0.76 -14.27 13.20
N ASP A 172 -0.24 -13.14 12.69
CA ASP A 172 -0.01 -12.96 11.26
C ASP A 172 0.97 -14.03 10.75
N ASP A 173 0.53 -14.87 9.82
CA ASP A 173 1.26 -16.03 9.30
C ASP A 173 1.99 -15.76 7.97
N LYS A 174 1.95 -14.53 7.43
CA LYS A 174 2.65 -14.13 6.20
C LYS A 174 3.68 -13.02 6.41
N VAL A 175 3.27 -11.89 7.00
CA VAL A 175 4.18 -10.80 7.36
C VAL A 175 4.78 -11.06 8.73
N GLY A 176 4.02 -11.67 9.64
CA GLY A 176 4.49 -11.99 10.98
C GLY A 176 4.65 -10.77 11.87
N TYR A 177 4.57 -10.98 13.19
CA TYR A 177 4.65 -9.88 14.15
C TYR A 177 6.03 -9.21 14.17
N ARG A 178 7.09 -10.02 14.10
CA ARG A 178 8.50 -9.58 14.11
C ARG A 178 9.33 -10.43 13.16
N ASN A 179 10.46 -9.89 12.74
CA ASN A 179 11.49 -10.59 11.98
C ASN A 179 12.76 -10.69 12.83
N VAL A 180 13.45 -11.84 12.80
CA VAL A 180 14.58 -12.14 13.69
C VAL A 180 15.78 -11.20 13.47
N PRO A 181 16.26 -10.96 12.24
CA PRO A 181 17.41 -10.08 11.99
C PRO A 181 17.29 -8.65 12.55
N CYS A 182 16.11 -8.04 12.46
CA CYS A 182 15.93 -6.63 12.85
C CYS A 182 15.15 -6.44 14.16
N LEU A 183 14.49 -7.49 14.68
CA LEU A 183 13.71 -7.48 15.93
C LEU A 183 12.62 -6.39 16.01
N THR A 184 12.27 -5.76 14.88
CA THR A 184 11.22 -4.74 14.79
C THR A 184 9.84 -5.37 14.63
N LYS A 185 8.80 -4.65 15.03
CA LYS A 185 7.43 -5.00 14.64
C LYS A 185 7.27 -4.77 13.15
N ASN A 186 6.98 -5.82 12.38
CA ASN A 186 7.10 -5.78 10.92
C ASN A 186 6.12 -4.80 10.27
N SER A 187 4.90 -4.71 10.79
CA SER A 187 3.83 -3.87 10.24
C SER A 187 3.74 -2.48 10.82
N GLN A 188 4.55 -2.17 11.83
CA GLN A 188 4.57 -0.85 12.43
C GLN A 188 5.04 0.21 11.42
N ILE A 189 4.33 1.33 11.39
CA ILE A 189 4.83 2.59 10.82
C ILE A 189 5.27 3.44 11.99
N HIS A 190 6.54 3.87 12.00
CA HIS A 190 7.04 4.64 13.13
C HIS A 190 6.35 6.01 13.18
N ASN A 191 5.98 6.44 14.38
CA ASN A 191 5.28 7.70 14.64
C ASN A 191 3.95 7.86 13.87
N SER A 192 3.24 6.76 13.58
CA SER A 192 1.84 6.81 13.13
C SER A 192 0.94 7.39 14.22
N ASP A 193 -0.22 7.96 13.86
CA ASP A 193 -1.16 8.55 14.83
C ASP A 193 -1.69 7.51 15.80
N GLN A 194 -1.95 6.29 15.33
CA GLN A 194 -2.29 5.16 16.20
C GLN A 194 -1.84 3.82 15.62
N GLU A 195 -1.47 2.91 16.53
CA GLU A 195 -1.15 1.52 16.22
C GLU A 195 -2.17 0.57 16.89
N PHE A 196 -2.74 -0.34 16.11
CA PHE A 196 -3.63 -1.40 16.56
C PHE A 196 -2.93 -2.75 16.40
N SER A 197 -2.10 -3.10 17.39
CA SER A 197 -1.16 -4.23 17.32
C SER A 197 -1.70 -5.57 17.88
N ASN A 198 -2.98 -5.62 18.24
CA ASN A 198 -3.66 -6.76 18.84
C ASN A 198 -4.76 -7.35 17.94
N ALA A 199 -4.70 -7.12 16.62
CA ALA A 199 -5.65 -7.72 15.70
C ALA A 199 -5.58 -9.25 15.79
N THR A 200 -6.74 -9.90 15.79
CA THR A 200 -6.86 -11.35 15.97
C THR A 200 -6.95 -12.07 14.63
N GLY A 201 -6.49 -13.32 14.60
CA GLY A 201 -6.54 -14.19 13.42
C GLY A 201 -5.24 -14.19 12.61
N ASN A 202 -5.25 -14.95 11.53
CA ASN A 202 -4.15 -15.04 10.57
C ASN A 202 -4.11 -13.80 9.65
N HIS A 203 -3.18 -13.75 8.71
CA HIS A 203 -2.93 -12.56 7.88
C HIS A 203 -4.20 -12.02 7.18
N ASP A 204 -4.99 -12.90 6.56
CA ASP A 204 -6.22 -12.52 5.84
C ASP A 204 -7.41 -12.24 6.79
N MET A 205 -7.42 -12.84 7.99
CA MET A 205 -8.39 -12.50 9.04
C MET A 205 -8.13 -11.12 9.65
N ILE A 206 -6.89 -10.64 9.69
CA ILE A 206 -6.60 -9.26 10.13
C ILE A 206 -7.28 -8.27 9.20
N LEU A 207 -7.25 -8.50 7.89
CA LEU A 207 -7.93 -7.64 6.92
C LEU A 207 -9.45 -7.65 7.08
N SER A 208 -10.05 -8.84 7.05
CA SER A 208 -11.51 -9.00 7.08
C SER A 208 -12.11 -8.72 8.46
N GLY A 209 -11.40 -9.07 9.54
CA GLY A 209 -11.85 -8.89 10.92
C GLY A 209 -11.71 -7.47 11.46
N THR A 210 -11.09 -6.55 10.71
CA THR A 210 -10.89 -5.15 11.14
C THR A 210 -11.61 -4.13 10.25
N ILE A 211 -12.55 -4.57 9.41
CA ILE A 211 -13.29 -3.69 8.50
C ILE A 211 -13.98 -2.54 9.25
N ASP A 212 -14.69 -2.82 10.34
CA ASP A 212 -15.38 -1.78 11.11
C ASP A 212 -14.41 -0.74 11.68
N LEU A 213 -13.24 -1.19 12.14
CA LEU A 213 -12.17 -0.29 12.59
C LEU A 213 -11.65 0.56 11.44
N GLN A 214 -11.37 -0.04 10.29
CA GLN A 214 -10.93 0.69 9.09
C GLN A 214 -11.96 1.77 8.71
N MET A 215 -13.25 1.44 8.67
CA MET A 215 -14.32 2.40 8.36
C MET A 215 -14.42 3.53 9.40
N ASN A 216 -14.27 3.22 10.68
CA ASN A 216 -14.28 4.24 11.73
C ASN A 216 -13.12 5.24 11.57
N LEU A 217 -11.92 4.73 11.25
CA LEU A 217 -10.75 5.58 11.00
C LEU A 217 -10.90 6.46 9.75
N LEU A 218 -11.53 5.94 8.69
CA LEU A 218 -11.82 6.72 7.48
C LEU A 218 -12.81 7.86 7.73
N ASN A 219 -13.79 7.66 8.62
CA ASN A 219 -14.83 8.66 8.94
C ASN A 219 -14.48 9.57 10.13
N ALA A 220 -13.28 9.44 10.72
CA ALA A 220 -12.89 10.22 11.89
C ALA A 220 -12.65 11.71 11.58
N HIS A 221 -12.47 12.06 10.30
CA HIS A 221 -12.08 13.39 9.82
C HIS A 221 -12.83 13.78 8.53
#